data_AF-A0A139PJC8-F1
#
_entry.id   AF-A0A139PJC8-F1
#
_cell.length_a   1.000
_cell.length_b   1.000
_cell.length_c   1.000
_cell.angle_alpha   90.00
_cell.angle_beta   90.00
_cell.angle_gamma   90.00
#
_symmetry.space_group_name_H-M   'P 1'
#
loop_
_entity.id
_entity.type
_entity.pdbx_description
1 polymer ?
#
loop_
_entity_poly.entity_id
_entity_poly.type
_entity_poly.pdbx_seq_one_letter_code
_entity_poly.pdbx_strand_id
1 'polypeptide(L)'
;MIGDALILTVSDQIEHLLYLLDQLPQVCFHIAAPVVFSDRMLELQSKGNVRLHTVTDEASISFLMRVCDVLLDINHYEEVDQVVARFSQSGKKVLAFDNTVHGQQGQECYSSSTPQAMVEAILDYLNQPHITVNDLDRIYQEGIWNSFEIGSSASLCVAQKVVCRNFESFQLPAGKLILYEGVFLNNYCSINCIDRIEIGSGTMIGEGVRFYDHDHTYTAERIEKWEWKMAPIMVGKDCWIGSNVTILKGVRIGDNTVIGAGCLIRQDIPANSIVYNNGDILIKPRK
;
A
#
# COMPACT_ATOMS: atom_id res chain seq x y z
N MET A 1 0.29 8.92 -1.66
CA MET A 1 1.58 8.78 -0.93
C MET A 1 2.68 9.03 -1.94
N ILE A 2 3.84 9.60 -1.56
CA ILE A 2 4.96 9.81 -2.50
C ILE A 2 5.96 8.66 -2.53
N GLY A 3 5.89 7.73 -1.57
CA GLY A 3 6.72 6.52 -1.52
C GLY A 3 6.47 5.70 -0.26
N ASP A 4 7.17 4.56 -0.16
CA ASP A 4 7.02 3.58 0.91
C ASP A 4 8.39 3.28 1.56
N ALA A 5 8.46 3.24 2.88
CA ALA A 5 9.67 2.99 3.66
C ALA A 5 9.52 1.70 4.47
N LEU A 6 10.54 0.84 4.45
CA LEU A 6 10.59 -0.38 5.26
C LEU A 6 11.37 -0.16 6.55
N ILE A 7 10.85 -0.66 7.67
CA ILE A 7 11.57 -0.86 8.93
C ILE A 7 11.39 -2.32 9.32
N LEU A 8 12.47 -3.07 9.50
CA LEU A 8 12.44 -4.47 9.96
C LEU A 8 13.01 -4.58 11.37
N THR A 9 12.16 -4.88 12.34
CA THR A 9 12.50 -4.85 13.77
C THR A 9 12.15 -6.16 14.48
N VAL A 10 12.78 -6.40 15.62
CA VAL A 10 12.39 -7.42 16.60
C VAL A 10 11.89 -6.81 17.93
N SER A 11 11.84 -5.48 18.02
CA SER A 11 11.44 -4.75 19.23
C SER A 11 10.58 -3.50 18.90
N ASP A 12 9.99 -2.88 19.91
CA ASP A 12 9.28 -1.60 19.79
C ASP A 12 10.19 -0.36 20.01
N GLN A 13 11.50 -0.57 20.19
CA GLN A 13 12.49 0.49 20.30
C GLN A 13 13.04 0.85 18.93
N ILE A 14 12.36 1.79 18.27
CA ILE A 14 12.68 2.27 16.93
C ILE A 14 13.03 3.76 17.04
N GLU A 15 14.26 4.10 16.66
CA GLU A 15 14.83 5.43 16.87
C GLU A 15 14.08 6.51 16.07
N HIS A 16 13.69 7.60 16.74
CA HIS A 16 12.94 8.71 16.16
C HIS A 16 11.66 8.34 15.38
N LEU A 17 11.09 7.14 15.55
CA LEU A 17 9.95 6.68 14.75
C LEU A 17 8.80 7.67 14.76
N LEU A 18 8.31 8.09 15.93
CA LEU A 18 7.18 9.01 16.03
C LEU A 18 7.46 10.35 15.31
N TYR A 19 8.68 10.86 15.43
CA TYR A 19 9.10 12.09 14.76
C TYR A 19 9.04 11.91 13.23
N LEU A 20 9.61 10.82 12.71
CA LEU A 20 9.60 10.54 11.27
C LEU A 20 8.18 10.36 10.73
N LEU A 21 7.31 9.63 11.46
CA LEU A 21 5.91 9.45 11.07
C LEU A 21 5.14 10.77 10.96
N ASP A 22 5.43 11.73 11.85
CA ASP A 22 4.78 13.04 11.88
C ASP A 22 5.34 14.02 10.84
N GLN A 23 6.65 13.96 10.57
CA GLN A 23 7.29 14.81 9.56
C GLN A 23 7.11 14.30 8.12
N LEU A 24 6.74 13.03 7.95
CA LEU A 24 6.56 12.39 6.64
C LEU A 24 5.16 11.78 6.47
N PRO A 25 4.06 12.56 6.62
CA PRO A 25 2.70 12.06 6.45
C PRO A 25 2.40 11.52 5.04
N GLN A 26 3.20 11.92 4.06
CA GLN A 26 3.11 11.50 2.66
C GLN A 26 3.90 10.21 2.34
N VAL A 27 4.68 9.67 3.28
CA VAL A 27 5.43 8.42 3.12
C VAL A 27 4.73 7.31 3.89
N CYS A 28 4.50 6.16 3.27
CA CYS A 28 3.91 5.01 3.95
C CYS A 28 5.01 4.17 4.63
N PHE A 29 4.92 3.99 5.94
CA PHE A 29 5.89 3.22 6.73
C PHE A 29 5.37 1.79 6.91
N HIS A 30 6.07 0.84 6.30
CA HIS A 30 5.89 -0.59 6.51
C HIS A 30 6.81 -1.02 7.64
N ILE A 31 6.24 -1.24 8.83
CA ILE A 31 6.98 -1.76 9.99
C ILE A 31 6.71 -3.24 10.07
N ALA A 32 7.77 -4.03 9.93
CA ALA A 32 7.70 -5.48 9.83
C ALA A 32 8.49 -6.14 10.95
N ALA A 33 7.92 -7.19 11.55
CA ALA A 33 8.54 -7.92 12.66
C ALA A 33 8.16 -9.40 12.66
N PRO A 34 9.03 -10.32 13.13
CA PRO A 34 8.71 -11.75 13.27
C PRO A 34 7.89 -12.07 14.53
N VAL A 35 7.41 -11.04 15.23
CA VAL A 35 6.68 -11.15 16.49
C VAL A 35 5.36 -10.39 16.43
N VAL A 36 4.48 -10.65 17.39
CA VAL A 36 3.24 -9.88 17.57
C VAL A 36 3.58 -8.47 18.07
N PHE A 37 2.93 -7.47 17.49
CA PHE A 37 3.11 -6.07 17.88
C PHE A 37 2.48 -5.78 19.26
N SER A 38 3.13 -4.91 20.03
CA SER A 38 2.57 -4.37 21.28
C SER A 38 1.40 -3.41 21.01
N ASP A 39 0.54 -3.18 22.01
CA ASP A 39 -0.61 -2.26 21.89
C ASP A 39 -0.18 -0.86 21.42
N ARG A 40 0.95 -0.37 21.93
CA ARG A 40 1.55 0.91 21.50
C ARG A 40 1.85 0.95 20.01
N MET A 41 2.34 -0.15 19.44
CA MET A 41 2.62 -0.23 18.01
C MET A 41 1.31 -0.30 17.21
N LEU A 42 0.33 -1.09 17.67
CA LEU A 42 -0.99 -1.18 17.05
C LEU A 42 -1.71 0.17 17.00
N GLU A 43 -1.59 1.00 18.04
CA GLU A 43 -2.12 2.37 18.06
C GLU A 43 -1.57 3.24 16.91
N LEU A 44 -0.34 2.98 16.43
CA LEU A 44 0.24 3.73 15.31
C LEU A 44 -0.51 3.52 14.00
N GLN A 45 -1.28 2.43 13.84
CA GLN A 45 -2.10 2.22 12.64
C GLN A 45 -3.21 3.27 12.49
N SER A 46 -3.55 3.98 13.57
CA SER A 46 -4.43 5.16 13.49
C SER A 46 -3.80 6.30 12.68
N LYS A 47 -2.46 6.34 12.58
CA LYS A 47 -1.76 7.19 11.62
C LYS A 47 -1.94 6.57 10.23
N GLY A 48 -2.63 7.27 9.34
CA GLY A 48 -3.00 6.75 8.01
C GLY A 48 -1.83 6.33 7.10
N ASN A 49 -0.60 6.67 7.50
CA ASN A 49 0.66 6.38 6.84
C ASN A 49 1.48 5.22 7.49
N VAL A 50 0.89 4.42 8.38
CA VAL A 50 1.56 3.25 8.99
C VAL A 50 0.91 1.95 8.54
N ARG A 51 1.73 0.93 8.24
CA ARG A 51 1.33 -0.46 8.00
C ARG A 51 2.19 -1.37 8.88
N LEU A 52 1.55 -2.24 9.64
CA LEU A 52 2.23 -3.22 10.49
C LEU A 52 2.14 -4.60 9.85
N HIS A 53 3.26 -5.30 9.77
CA HIS A 53 3.37 -6.61 9.13
C HIS A 53 4.03 -7.60 10.08
N THR A 54 3.31 -8.64 10.49
CA THR A 54 3.94 -9.78 11.14
C THR A 54 4.50 -10.68 10.04
N VAL A 55 5.83 -10.77 9.93
CA VAL A 55 6.53 -11.50 8.86
C VAL A 55 7.41 -12.59 9.43
N THR A 56 7.14 -13.84 9.07
CA THR A 56 7.87 -15.00 9.60
C THR A 56 8.61 -15.79 8.53
N ASP A 57 8.47 -15.40 7.26
CA ASP A 57 9.00 -16.12 6.12
C ASP A 57 9.68 -15.17 5.12
N GLU A 58 10.63 -15.74 4.37
CA GLU A 58 11.46 -15.01 3.42
C GLU A 58 10.67 -14.42 2.24
N ALA A 59 9.53 -15.01 1.87
CA ALA A 59 8.74 -14.49 0.78
C ALA A 59 8.01 -13.20 1.15
N SER A 60 7.49 -13.14 2.38
CA SER A 60 6.89 -11.93 2.94
C SER A 60 7.90 -10.79 3.03
N ILE A 61 9.11 -11.06 3.52
CA ILE A 61 10.20 -10.06 3.57
C ILE A 61 10.53 -9.58 2.16
N SER A 62 10.79 -10.52 1.24
CA SER A 62 11.11 -10.20 -0.15
C SER A 62 10.01 -9.42 -0.87
N PHE A 63 8.74 -9.65 -0.53
CA PHE A 63 7.62 -8.86 -1.03
C PHE A 63 7.64 -7.42 -0.51
N LEU A 64 7.83 -7.23 0.80
CA LEU A 64 7.95 -5.88 1.37
C LEU A 64 9.16 -5.11 0.81
N MET A 65 10.27 -5.79 0.55
CA MET A 65 11.42 -5.20 -0.15
C MET A 65 11.07 -4.69 -1.55
N ARG A 66 10.18 -5.39 -2.28
CA ARG A 66 9.70 -4.91 -3.60
C ARG A 66 8.76 -3.72 -3.44
N VAL A 67 7.86 -3.78 -2.46
CA VAL A 67 6.91 -2.69 -2.16
C VAL A 67 7.61 -1.39 -1.77
N CYS A 68 8.63 -1.44 -0.92
CA CYS A 68 9.23 -0.24 -0.33
C CYS A 68 10.35 0.33 -1.19
N ASP A 69 10.48 1.65 -1.23
CA ASP A 69 11.47 2.39 -2.01
C ASP A 69 12.77 2.62 -1.23
N VAL A 70 12.66 2.74 0.10
CA VAL A 70 13.79 2.92 1.02
C VAL A 70 13.72 1.96 2.21
N LEU A 71 14.90 1.64 2.76
CA LEU A 71 15.03 0.95 4.05
C LEU A 71 15.53 1.93 5.10
N LEU A 72 14.91 1.91 6.28
CA LEU A 72 15.35 2.66 7.45
C LEU A 72 15.96 1.70 8.48
N ASP A 73 17.28 1.69 8.57
CA ASP A 73 18.07 0.93 9.56
C ASP A 73 18.17 1.73 10.87
N ILE A 74 17.02 1.86 11.53
CA ILE A 74 16.79 2.71 12.72
C ILE A 74 16.37 1.90 13.96
N ASN A 75 16.64 0.60 13.95
CA ASN A 75 16.38 -0.28 15.08
C ASN A 75 17.62 -0.37 15.96
N HIS A 76 17.46 -0.51 17.27
CA HIS A 76 18.60 -0.59 18.22
C HIS A 76 19.21 -1.99 18.37
N TYR A 77 18.57 -3.01 17.81
CA TYR A 77 18.97 -4.42 17.95
C TYR A 77 19.48 -4.96 16.62
N GLU A 78 20.13 -6.14 16.68
CA GLU A 78 20.78 -6.80 15.55
C GLU A 78 19.96 -6.76 14.25
N GLU A 79 20.69 -6.59 13.15
CA GLU A 79 20.13 -6.61 11.80
C GLU A 79 19.34 -7.90 11.55
N VAL A 80 18.13 -7.75 11.02
CA VAL A 80 17.25 -8.86 10.67
C VAL A 80 17.52 -9.28 9.22
N ASP A 81 17.83 -10.56 9.01
CA ASP A 81 17.82 -11.22 7.69
C ASP A 81 18.75 -10.60 6.62
N GLN A 82 19.86 -9.99 7.04
CA GLN A 82 20.82 -9.31 6.15
C GLN A 82 20.14 -8.29 5.21
N VAL A 83 19.03 -7.70 5.67
CA VAL A 83 18.16 -6.90 4.82
C VAL A 83 18.85 -5.63 4.30
N VAL A 84 19.83 -5.10 5.03
CA VAL A 84 20.62 -3.96 4.58
C VAL A 84 21.39 -4.31 3.33
N ALA A 85 22.14 -5.42 3.35
CA ALA A 85 22.90 -5.88 2.20
C ALA A 85 21.98 -6.16 0.99
N ARG A 86 20.83 -6.79 1.23
CA ARG A 86 19.84 -7.12 0.19
C ARG A 86 19.22 -5.87 -0.44
N PHE A 87 18.87 -4.85 0.36
CA PHE A 87 18.35 -3.58 -0.14
C PHE A 87 19.40 -2.83 -0.96
N SER A 88 20.62 -2.71 -0.45
CA SER A 88 21.72 -2.04 -1.16
C SER A 88 21.99 -2.70 -2.51
N GLN A 89 21.96 -4.03 -2.59
CA GLN A 89 22.13 -4.77 -3.85
C GLN A 89 20.98 -4.56 -4.85
N SER A 90 19.78 -4.22 -4.37
CA SER A 90 18.64 -3.88 -5.24
C SER A 90 18.71 -2.47 -5.85
N GLY A 91 19.74 -1.69 -5.48
CA GLY A 91 19.88 -0.29 -5.91
C GLY A 91 18.96 0.68 -5.18
N LYS A 92 18.27 0.23 -4.13
CA LYS A 92 17.41 1.05 -3.28
C LYS A 92 18.21 1.67 -2.13
N LYS A 93 17.74 2.81 -1.63
CA LYS A 93 18.45 3.59 -0.62
C LYS A 93 18.27 3.00 0.78
N VAL A 94 19.36 2.93 1.54
CA VAL A 94 19.35 2.56 2.96
C VAL A 94 19.82 3.74 3.79
N LEU A 95 19.02 4.16 4.78
CA LEU A 95 19.32 5.27 5.68
C LEU A 95 19.36 4.77 7.12
N ALA A 96 20.32 5.25 7.91
CA ALA A 96 20.51 4.86 9.31
C ALA A 96 20.83 6.08 10.19
N PHE A 97 20.60 5.98 11.50
CA PHE A 97 21.16 6.93 12.47
C PHE A 97 22.54 6.49 12.97
N ASP A 98 23.36 7.45 13.39
CA ASP A 98 24.68 7.23 13.98
C ASP A 98 24.69 6.30 15.19
N ASN A 99 23.59 6.25 15.95
CA ASN A 99 23.41 5.39 17.11
C ASN A 99 22.71 4.04 16.83
N THR A 100 22.21 3.82 15.60
CA THR A 100 21.51 2.57 15.21
C THR A 100 22.20 1.80 14.08
N VAL A 101 23.16 2.41 13.38
CA VAL A 101 23.74 1.81 12.18
C VAL A 101 24.43 0.47 12.48
N HIS A 102 24.01 -0.57 11.75
CA HIS A 102 24.59 -1.90 11.84
C HIS A 102 25.72 -2.07 10.81
N GLY A 103 26.96 -1.88 11.26
CA GLY A 103 28.15 -2.04 10.41
C GLY A 103 28.31 -0.92 9.35
N GLN A 104 29.06 -1.21 8.28
CA GLN A 104 29.27 -0.29 7.14
C GLN A 104 28.97 -1.03 5.84
N GLN A 105 27.70 -1.10 5.48
CA GLN A 105 27.15 -1.88 4.35
C GLN A 105 26.60 -0.97 3.23
N GLY A 106 27.02 0.31 3.23
CA GLY A 106 26.57 1.32 2.26
C GLY A 106 25.39 2.17 2.73
N GLN A 107 25.03 2.12 4.02
CA GLN A 107 24.00 3.01 4.57
C GLN A 107 24.45 4.47 4.56
N GLU A 108 23.53 5.37 4.21
CA GLU A 108 23.70 6.80 4.47
C GLU A 108 23.40 7.07 5.94
N CYS A 109 24.41 7.52 6.68
CA CYS A 109 24.33 7.73 8.12
C CYS A 109 24.01 9.20 8.45
N TYR A 110 23.03 9.41 9.33
CA TYR A 110 22.60 10.73 9.80
C TYR A 110 22.73 10.83 11.31
N SER A 111 22.92 12.03 11.86
CA SER A 111 22.99 12.15 13.32
C SER A 111 21.61 12.04 13.97
N SER A 112 21.49 11.17 14.97
CA SER A 112 20.30 11.09 15.86
C SER A 112 20.03 12.41 16.58
N SER A 113 21.06 13.23 16.82
CA SER A 113 20.86 14.57 17.39
C SER A 113 20.15 15.55 16.45
N THR A 114 20.12 15.27 15.15
CA THR A 114 19.52 16.13 14.10
C THR A 114 18.70 15.31 13.10
N PRO A 115 17.57 14.70 13.51
CA PRO A 115 16.80 13.77 12.68
C PRO A 115 16.18 14.41 11.44
N GLN A 116 16.07 15.74 11.41
CA GLN A 116 15.59 16.51 10.27
C GLN A 116 16.40 16.27 8.98
N ALA A 117 17.71 16.04 9.08
CA ALA A 117 18.54 15.78 7.90
C ALA A 117 18.13 14.47 7.19
N MET A 118 17.69 13.45 7.94
CA MET A 118 17.17 12.21 7.36
C MET A 118 15.81 12.45 6.69
N VAL A 119 14.93 13.26 7.30
CA VAL A 119 13.63 13.65 6.71
C VAL A 119 13.83 14.29 5.34
N GLU A 120 14.74 15.26 5.24
CA GLU A 120 15.07 15.95 3.98
C GLU A 120 15.61 14.96 2.94
N ALA A 121 16.53 14.08 3.33
CA ALA A 121 17.07 13.08 2.42
C ALA A 121 16.05 12.06 1.89
N ILE A 122 15.07 11.66 2.72
CA ILE A 122 13.97 10.78 2.30
C ILE A 122 13.10 11.51 1.27
N LEU A 123 12.73 12.76 1.54
CA LEU A 123 11.91 13.56 0.62
C LEU A 123 12.62 13.81 -0.70
N ASP A 124 13.89 14.20 -0.68
CA ASP A 124 14.68 14.45 -1.88
C ASP A 124 14.80 13.21 -2.76
N TYR A 125 14.94 12.02 -2.15
CA TYR A 125 14.98 10.75 -2.87
C TYR A 125 13.62 10.38 -3.47
N LEU A 126 12.54 10.43 -2.68
CA LEU A 126 11.21 9.98 -3.12
C LEU A 126 10.54 10.93 -4.14
N ASN A 127 10.95 12.20 -4.19
CA ASN A 127 10.49 13.14 -5.22
C ASN A 127 11.16 12.92 -6.59
N GLN A 128 12.13 12.01 -6.69
CA GLN A 128 12.76 11.63 -7.96
C GLN A 128 12.09 10.37 -8.53
N PRO A 129 12.18 10.13 -9.86
CA PRO A 129 11.76 8.87 -10.46
C PRO A 129 12.51 7.70 -9.81
N HIS A 130 11.77 6.80 -9.18
CA HIS A 130 12.30 5.63 -8.49
C HIS A 130 12.05 4.34 -9.29
N ILE A 131 12.71 3.27 -8.87
CA ILE A 131 12.59 1.95 -9.49
C ILE A 131 11.15 1.45 -9.31
N THR A 132 10.44 1.27 -10.42
CA THR A 132 9.10 0.70 -10.43
C THR A 132 9.15 -0.82 -10.44
N VAL A 133 8.11 -1.46 -9.89
CA VAL A 133 7.96 -2.91 -9.86
C VAL A 133 6.82 -3.34 -10.77
N ASN A 134 7.02 -4.39 -11.55
CA ASN A 134 5.93 -5.01 -12.32
C ASN A 134 5.96 -6.52 -12.11
N ASP A 135 5.24 -6.97 -11.09
CA ASP A 135 5.10 -8.37 -10.67
C ASP A 135 3.94 -9.09 -11.40
N LEU A 136 3.60 -8.69 -12.63
CA LEU A 136 2.46 -9.26 -13.35
C LEU A 136 2.57 -10.79 -13.51
N ASP A 137 3.78 -11.30 -13.69
CA ASP A 137 4.10 -12.73 -13.82
C ASP A 137 3.82 -13.53 -12.54
N ARG A 138 3.64 -12.86 -11.39
CA ARG A 138 3.31 -13.50 -10.11
C ARG A 138 1.83 -13.77 -9.93
N ILE A 139 0.96 -13.20 -10.76
CA ILE A 139 -0.48 -13.44 -10.68
C ILE A 139 -0.79 -14.83 -11.26
N TYR A 140 -1.41 -15.68 -10.46
CA TYR A 140 -1.98 -16.93 -10.96
C TYR A 140 -3.28 -16.64 -11.71
N GLN A 141 -3.24 -16.76 -13.03
CA GLN A 141 -4.42 -16.55 -13.87
C GLN A 141 -5.23 -17.84 -13.98
N GLU A 142 -6.25 -17.97 -13.13
CA GLU A 142 -7.25 -19.04 -13.18
C GLU A 142 -8.39 -18.67 -14.16
N GLY A 143 -8.02 -18.22 -15.35
CA GLY A 143 -8.97 -17.73 -16.34
C GLY A 143 -8.28 -17.13 -17.56
N ILE A 144 -9.08 -16.60 -18.47
CA ILE A 144 -8.64 -16.03 -19.74
C ILE A 144 -9.28 -14.66 -20.00
N TRP A 145 -8.79 -13.97 -21.02
CA TRP A 145 -9.27 -12.66 -21.47
C TRP A 145 -9.05 -11.51 -20.48
N ASN A 146 -8.01 -11.62 -19.66
CA ASN A 146 -7.56 -10.52 -18.79
C ASN A 146 -6.84 -9.44 -19.62
N SER A 147 -7.03 -8.17 -19.21
CA SER A 147 -6.39 -7.01 -19.82
C SER A 147 -5.63 -6.23 -18.76
N PHE A 148 -4.30 -6.27 -18.83
CA PHE A 148 -3.42 -5.60 -17.88
C PHE A 148 -2.62 -4.51 -18.58
N GLU A 149 -3.00 -3.26 -18.34
CA GLU A 149 -2.35 -2.07 -18.88
C GLU A 149 -1.57 -1.39 -17.76
N ILE A 150 -0.28 -1.75 -17.65
CA ILE A 150 0.63 -1.24 -16.63
C ILE A 150 1.63 -0.30 -17.29
N GLY A 151 1.53 0.99 -16.96
CA GLY A 151 2.42 2.03 -17.45
C GLY A 151 3.83 1.88 -16.91
N SER A 152 4.83 2.42 -17.62
CA SER A 152 6.24 2.30 -17.24
C SER A 152 6.57 3.00 -15.90
N SER A 153 5.76 3.98 -15.50
CA SER A 153 5.88 4.70 -14.23
C SER A 153 4.98 4.14 -13.13
N ALA A 154 4.19 3.11 -13.42
CA ALA A 154 3.34 2.45 -12.44
C ALA A 154 4.07 1.35 -11.69
N SER A 155 3.60 1.02 -10.49
CA SER A 155 4.09 -0.11 -9.72
C SER A 155 2.98 -1.12 -9.44
N LEU A 156 3.12 -2.33 -9.97
CA LEU A 156 2.30 -3.49 -9.65
C LEU A 156 3.11 -4.44 -8.75
N CYS A 157 2.78 -4.45 -7.46
CA CYS A 157 3.41 -5.33 -6.47
C CYS A 157 2.46 -6.47 -6.13
N VAL A 158 2.90 -7.72 -6.32
CA VAL A 158 2.05 -8.91 -6.14
C VAL A 158 2.74 -9.88 -5.19
N ALA A 159 2.06 -10.20 -4.09
CA ALA A 159 2.49 -11.19 -3.13
C ALA A 159 2.20 -12.62 -3.62
N GLN A 160 2.47 -13.63 -2.78
CA GLN A 160 2.19 -15.01 -3.15
C GLN A 160 0.69 -15.31 -3.22
N LYS A 161 0.33 -16.32 -4.01
CA LYS A 161 -1.04 -16.88 -4.07
C LYS A 161 -2.12 -15.87 -4.50
N VAL A 162 -1.75 -14.80 -5.18
CA VAL A 162 -2.74 -13.88 -5.79
C VAL A 162 -3.33 -14.55 -7.02
N VAL A 163 -4.66 -14.60 -7.08
CA VAL A 163 -5.42 -15.26 -8.15
C VAL A 163 -6.32 -14.27 -8.85
N CYS A 164 -6.30 -14.29 -10.18
CA CYS A 164 -7.25 -13.58 -11.03
C CYS A 164 -7.98 -14.58 -11.93
N ARG A 165 -9.31 -14.49 -12.08
CA ARG A 165 -10.04 -15.34 -13.03
C ARG A 165 -10.15 -14.71 -14.41
N ASN A 166 -11.37 -14.59 -14.94
CA ASN A 166 -11.61 -14.20 -16.33
C ASN A 166 -12.00 -12.73 -16.43
N PHE A 167 -11.56 -12.08 -17.51
CA PHE A 167 -11.93 -10.70 -17.84
C PHE A 167 -11.54 -9.66 -16.79
N GLU A 168 -10.47 -9.92 -16.05
CA GLU A 168 -9.91 -8.97 -15.10
C GLU A 168 -9.24 -7.82 -15.85
N SER A 169 -9.51 -6.59 -15.43
CA SER A 169 -8.99 -5.38 -16.09
C SER A 169 -8.23 -4.50 -15.12
N PHE A 170 -6.90 -4.41 -15.28
CA PHE A 170 -6.06 -3.49 -14.50
C PHE A 170 -5.60 -2.34 -15.39
N GLN A 171 -5.91 -1.11 -14.99
CA GLN A 171 -5.48 0.12 -15.66
C GLN A 171 -4.65 0.96 -14.68
N LEU A 172 -3.33 0.90 -14.84
CA LEU A 172 -2.36 1.57 -13.97
C LEU A 172 -1.45 2.45 -14.84
N PRO A 173 -1.84 3.69 -15.18
CA PRO A 173 -0.98 4.55 -16.00
C PRO A 173 0.30 4.98 -15.27
N ALA A 174 0.19 5.28 -13.98
CA ALA A 174 1.31 5.66 -13.11
C ALA A 174 1.11 5.28 -11.63
N GLY A 175 -0.05 4.73 -11.25
CA GLY A 175 -0.38 4.43 -9.85
C GLY A 175 0.33 3.21 -9.29
N LYS A 176 0.18 3.00 -7.99
CA LYS A 176 0.72 1.86 -7.25
C LYS A 176 -0.37 0.89 -6.80
N LEU A 177 -0.43 -0.30 -7.38
CA LEU A 177 -1.31 -1.40 -6.96
C LEU A 177 -0.52 -2.41 -6.14
N ILE A 178 -0.98 -2.69 -4.92
CA ILE A 178 -0.39 -3.67 -4.02
C ILE A 178 -1.43 -4.74 -3.72
N LEU A 179 -1.16 -5.98 -4.15
CA LEU A 179 -1.98 -7.16 -3.88
C LEU A 179 -1.22 -8.04 -2.89
N TYR A 180 -1.72 -8.12 -1.66
CA TYR A 180 -1.12 -8.93 -0.60
C TYR A 180 -1.46 -10.42 -0.74
N GLU A 181 -0.91 -11.26 0.14
CA GLU A 181 -0.94 -12.72 -0.03
C GLU A 181 -2.37 -13.25 -0.10
N GLY A 182 -2.65 -14.13 -1.07
CA GLY A 182 -3.93 -14.83 -1.13
C GLY A 182 -5.11 -13.97 -1.56
N VAL A 183 -4.88 -12.75 -2.06
CA VAL A 183 -5.94 -11.95 -2.68
C VAL A 183 -6.53 -12.71 -3.87
N PHE A 184 -7.84 -12.83 -3.88
CA PHE A 184 -8.58 -13.52 -4.93
C PHE A 184 -9.51 -12.54 -5.65
N LEU A 185 -9.38 -12.44 -6.98
CA LEU A 185 -10.30 -11.72 -7.85
C LEU A 185 -11.10 -12.73 -8.65
N ASN A 186 -12.43 -12.62 -8.59
CA ASN A 186 -13.33 -13.46 -9.37
C ASN A 186 -13.32 -13.05 -10.85
N ASN A 187 -14.49 -12.95 -11.51
CA ASN A 187 -14.55 -12.53 -12.91
C ASN A 187 -14.96 -11.06 -13.03
N TYR A 188 -14.58 -10.44 -14.14
CA TYR A 188 -15.01 -9.09 -14.53
C TYR A 188 -14.66 -7.98 -13.53
N CYS A 189 -13.67 -8.17 -12.64
CA CYS A 189 -13.28 -7.07 -11.77
C CYS A 189 -12.43 -6.04 -12.54
N SER A 190 -12.52 -4.78 -12.12
CA SER A 190 -11.78 -3.68 -12.74
C SER A 190 -11.07 -2.87 -11.67
N ILE A 191 -9.77 -2.72 -11.81
CA ILE A 191 -8.92 -1.89 -10.94
C ILE A 191 -8.38 -0.73 -11.78
N ASN A 192 -8.86 0.48 -11.49
CA ASN A 192 -8.38 1.71 -12.13
C ASN A 192 -7.61 2.50 -11.07
N CYS A 193 -6.29 2.48 -11.20
CA CYS A 193 -5.36 2.93 -10.16
C CYS A 193 -4.42 4.00 -10.72
N ILE A 194 -4.72 5.27 -10.45
CA ILE A 194 -3.88 6.41 -10.86
C ILE A 194 -3.01 6.89 -9.69
N ASP A 195 -3.49 6.80 -8.45
CA ASP A 195 -2.74 7.09 -7.22
C ASP A 195 -2.25 5.79 -6.57
N ARG A 196 -3.09 5.15 -5.76
CA ARG A 196 -2.69 3.98 -4.96
C ARG A 196 -3.88 3.15 -4.53
N ILE A 197 -3.79 1.84 -4.75
CA ILE A 197 -4.77 0.86 -4.29
C ILE A 197 -4.03 -0.27 -3.57
N GLU A 198 -4.41 -0.56 -2.33
CA GLU A 198 -3.92 -1.72 -1.59
C GLU A 198 -5.07 -2.67 -1.26
N ILE A 199 -4.86 -3.98 -1.49
CA ILE A 199 -5.81 -5.03 -1.11
C ILE A 199 -5.12 -6.04 -0.20
N GLY A 200 -5.51 -6.05 1.08
CA GLY A 200 -4.89 -6.84 2.14
C GLY A 200 -5.05 -8.36 1.98
N SER A 201 -4.23 -9.10 2.73
CA SER A 201 -4.11 -10.56 2.60
C SER A 201 -5.43 -11.29 2.80
N GLY A 202 -5.64 -12.39 2.07
CA GLY A 202 -6.83 -13.25 2.20
C GLY A 202 -8.14 -12.62 1.75
N THR A 203 -8.12 -11.38 1.25
CA THR A 203 -9.33 -10.70 0.82
C THR A 203 -9.86 -11.29 -0.49
N MET A 204 -11.15 -11.61 -0.48
CA MET A 204 -11.88 -12.19 -1.61
C MET A 204 -12.75 -11.15 -2.30
N ILE A 205 -12.53 -10.95 -3.60
CA ILE A 205 -13.23 -9.99 -4.44
C ILE A 205 -14.23 -10.74 -5.34
N GLY A 206 -15.51 -10.44 -5.16
CA GLY A 206 -16.63 -11.00 -5.93
C GLY A 206 -16.63 -10.54 -7.39
N GLU A 207 -17.58 -11.08 -8.16
CA GLU A 207 -17.67 -10.79 -9.60
C GLU A 207 -18.03 -9.33 -9.86
N GLY A 208 -17.39 -8.70 -10.86
CA GLY A 208 -17.79 -7.37 -11.32
C GLY A 208 -17.48 -6.24 -10.33
N VAL A 209 -16.57 -6.45 -9.37
CA VAL A 209 -16.17 -5.42 -8.43
C VAL A 209 -15.29 -4.38 -9.12
N ARG A 210 -15.50 -3.10 -8.82
CA ARG A 210 -14.77 -1.99 -9.45
C ARG A 210 -14.11 -1.10 -8.41
N PHE A 211 -12.86 -0.74 -8.67
CA PHE A 211 -12.08 0.21 -7.87
C PHE A 211 -11.73 1.42 -8.71
N TYR A 212 -12.01 2.61 -8.17
CA TYR A 212 -11.69 3.91 -8.77
C TYR A 212 -11.09 4.84 -7.74
N ASP A 213 -9.76 4.95 -7.70
CA ASP A 213 -9.05 5.85 -6.78
C ASP A 213 -9.03 7.33 -7.24
N HIS A 214 -9.83 7.66 -8.24
CA HIS A 214 -9.90 9.00 -8.83
C HIS A 214 -11.30 9.35 -9.35
N ASP A 215 -11.56 10.65 -9.42
CA ASP A 215 -12.68 11.26 -10.14
C ASP A 215 -12.15 12.27 -11.16
N HIS A 216 -12.86 12.50 -12.25
CA HIS A 216 -12.60 13.68 -13.09
C HIS A 216 -12.84 14.98 -12.32
N THR A 217 -11.96 15.96 -12.50
CA THR A 217 -12.23 17.33 -12.06
C THR A 217 -13.37 17.92 -12.88
N TYR A 218 -14.25 18.70 -12.26
CA TYR A 218 -15.36 19.34 -12.95
C TYR A 218 -15.72 20.69 -12.30
N THR A 219 -16.29 21.59 -13.11
CA THR A 219 -16.99 22.82 -12.69
C THR A 219 -18.49 22.67 -12.93
N ALA A 220 -19.29 23.71 -12.69
CA ALA A 220 -20.70 23.73 -13.05
C ALA A 220 -20.93 23.54 -14.58
N GLU A 221 -20.02 24.03 -15.41
CA GLU A 221 -20.15 24.10 -16.87
C GLU A 221 -19.40 22.98 -17.61
N ARG A 222 -18.32 22.44 -17.02
CA ARG A 222 -17.39 21.54 -17.74
C ARG A 222 -16.93 20.36 -16.89
N ILE A 223 -16.62 19.25 -17.56
CA ILE A 223 -15.89 18.10 -17.01
C ILE A 223 -14.51 18.09 -17.67
N GLU A 224 -13.45 18.04 -16.87
CA GLU A 224 -12.09 17.97 -17.38
C GLU A 224 -11.70 16.54 -17.69
N LYS A 225 -11.36 16.28 -18.96
CA LYS A 225 -11.11 14.93 -19.46
C LYS A 225 -9.79 14.33 -18.95
N TRP A 226 -8.81 15.17 -18.63
CA TRP A 226 -7.43 14.76 -18.33
C TRP A 226 -6.93 15.29 -16.99
N GLU A 227 -7.84 15.75 -16.14
CA GLU A 227 -7.53 16.20 -14.79
C GLU A 227 -8.34 15.39 -13.80
N TRP A 228 -7.68 14.95 -12.74
CA TRP A 228 -8.26 14.03 -11.76
C TRP A 228 -8.08 14.55 -10.33
N LYS A 229 -9.08 14.26 -9.49
CA LYS A 229 -8.96 14.29 -8.03
C LYS A 229 -8.74 12.87 -7.57
N MET A 230 -7.59 12.61 -6.96
CA MET A 230 -7.17 11.26 -6.57
C MET A 230 -7.09 11.12 -5.05
N ALA A 231 -7.37 9.94 -4.55
CA ALA A 231 -7.13 9.57 -3.16
C ALA A 231 -7.07 8.03 -3.03
N PRO A 232 -6.19 7.50 -2.16
CA PRO A 232 -5.88 6.09 -2.14
C PRO A 232 -7.09 5.25 -1.70
N ILE A 233 -7.21 4.05 -2.25
CA ILE A 233 -8.14 3.03 -1.75
C ILE A 233 -7.38 1.99 -0.95
N MET A 234 -7.89 1.67 0.22
CA MET A 234 -7.29 0.73 1.15
C MET A 234 -8.32 -0.32 1.53
N VAL A 235 -8.06 -1.59 1.22
CA VAL A 235 -8.86 -2.72 1.71
C VAL A 235 -8.01 -3.54 2.67
N GLY A 236 -8.53 -3.78 3.87
CA GLY A 236 -7.90 -4.58 4.90
C GLY A 236 -7.77 -6.06 4.54
N LYS A 237 -7.26 -6.85 5.49
CA LYS A 237 -7.14 -8.30 5.34
C LYS A 237 -8.46 -9.02 5.61
N ASP A 238 -8.58 -10.25 5.13
CA ASP A 238 -9.68 -11.17 5.39
C ASP A 238 -11.07 -10.57 5.11
N CYS A 239 -11.16 -9.67 4.12
CA CYS A 239 -12.41 -9.06 3.71
C CYS A 239 -13.13 -9.90 2.64
N TRP A 240 -14.45 -9.80 2.59
CA TRP A 240 -15.24 -10.32 1.49
C TRP A 240 -16.00 -9.19 0.80
N ILE A 241 -15.61 -8.88 -0.43
CA ILE A 241 -16.26 -7.85 -1.24
C ILE A 241 -17.25 -8.54 -2.18
N GLY A 242 -18.54 -8.39 -1.92
CA GLY A 242 -19.60 -9.02 -2.70
C GLY A 242 -19.64 -8.57 -4.16
N SER A 243 -20.33 -9.34 -5.01
CA SER A 243 -20.40 -9.05 -6.45
C SER A 243 -21.00 -7.68 -6.76
N ASN A 244 -20.53 -7.05 -7.83
CA ASN A 244 -20.98 -5.75 -8.34
C ASN A 244 -20.88 -4.61 -7.31
N VAL A 245 -19.90 -4.67 -6.41
CA VAL A 245 -19.55 -3.55 -5.52
C VAL A 245 -18.67 -2.55 -6.27
N THR A 246 -18.86 -1.27 -6.01
CA THR A 246 -17.96 -0.21 -6.48
C THR A 246 -17.35 0.49 -5.28
N ILE A 247 -16.01 0.58 -5.25
CA ILE A 247 -15.24 1.24 -4.20
C ILE A 247 -14.59 2.49 -4.80
N LEU A 248 -14.90 3.65 -4.20
CA LEU A 248 -14.45 4.96 -4.68
C LEU A 248 -13.24 5.47 -3.91
N LYS A 249 -12.59 6.48 -4.50
CA LYS A 249 -11.38 7.12 -4.01
C LYS A 249 -11.43 7.52 -2.55
N GLY A 250 -10.30 7.35 -1.86
CA GLY A 250 -10.11 7.76 -0.47
C GLY A 250 -10.73 6.82 0.56
N VAL A 251 -11.42 5.76 0.14
CA VAL A 251 -12.05 4.80 1.05
C VAL A 251 -11.01 3.90 1.71
N ARG A 252 -11.18 3.72 3.03
CA ARG A 252 -10.52 2.69 3.84
C ARG A 252 -11.54 1.67 4.35
N ILE A 253 -11.39 0.42 3.96
CA ILE A 253 -12.15 -0.72 4.48
C ILE A 253 -11.24 -1.45 5.48
N GLY A 254 -11.66 -1.53 6.74
CA GLY A 254 -10.91 -2.23 7.78
C GLY A 254 -11.00 -3.74 7.66
N ASP A 255 -10.07 -4.42 8.33
CA ASP A 255 -9.93 -5.87 8.33
C ASP A 255 -11.22 -6.62 8.68
N ASN A 256 -11.34 -7.87 8.21
CA ASN A 256 -12.44 -8.77 8.54
C ASN A 256 -13.83 -8.16 8.25
N THR A 257 -13.95 -7.44 7.14
CA THR A 257 -15.18 -6.75 6.74
C THR A 257 -15.87 -7.45 5.57
N VAL A 258 -17.19 -7.57 5.65
CA VAL A 258 -18.03 -8.07 4.55
C VAL A 258 -18.80 -6.93 3.91
N ILE A 259 -18.63 -6.75 2.61
CA ILE A 259 -19.43 -5.82 1.81
C ILE A 259 -20.45 -6.61 1.01
N GLY A 260 -21.74 -6.38 1.24
CA GLY A 260 -22.81 -7.02 0.49
C GLY A 260 -22.79 -6.65 -0.99
N ALA A 261 -23.32 -7.55 -1.82
CA ALA A 261 -23.38 -7.34 -3.27
C ALA A 261 -24.12 -6.04 -3.64
N GLY A 262 -23.67 -5.37 -4.70
CA GLY A 262 -24.29 -4.15 -5.21
C GLY A 262 -24.11 -2.90 -4.34
N CYS A 263 -23.20 -2.91 -3.36
CA CYS A 263 -22.91 -1.71 -2.56
C CYS A 263 -22.05 -0.70 -3.33
N LEU A 264 -22.31 0.58 -3.09
CA LEU A 264 -21.42 1.69 -3.45
C LEU A 264 -20.70 2.17 -2.20
N ILE A 265 -19.39 1.92 -2.11
CA ILE A 265 -18.56 2.32 -0.98
C ILE A 265 -17.86 3.63 -1.31
N ARG A 266 -18.24 4.68 -0.58
CA ARG A 266 -17.79 6.07 -0.76
C ARG A 266 -17.36 6.74 0.55
N GLN A 267 -17.25 5.96 1.62
CA GLN A 267 -16.81 6.36 2.95
C GLN A 267 -16.10 5.18 3.61
N ASP A 268 -15.27 5.49 4.62
CA ASP A 268 -14.54 4.48 5.37
C ASP A 268 -15.48 3.50 6.08
N ILE A 269 -15.07 2.24 6.11
CA ILE A 269 -15.78 1.14 6.77
C ILE A 269 -14.87 0.61 7.88
N PRO A 270 -15.30 0.64 9.16
CA PRO A 270 -14.51 0.09 10.26
C PRO A 270 -14.28 -1.42 10.10
N ALA A 271 -13.19 -1.94 10.69
CA ALA A 271 -12.94 -3.38 10.75
C ALA A 271 -14.08 -4.13 11.45
N ASN A 272 -14.22 -5.43 11.15
CA ASN A 272 -15.25 -6.32 11.69
C ASN A 272 -16.68 -5.87 11.38
N SER A 273 -16.89 -5.22 10.24
CA SER A 273 -18.20 -4.70 9.83
C SER A 273 -18.88 -5.60 8.80
N ILE A 274 -20.21 -5.50 8.72
CA ILE A 274 -20.98 -5.99 7.57
C ILE A 274 -21.77 -4.83 6.99
N VAL A 275 -21.62 -4.60 5.69
CA VAL A 275 -22.30 -3.51 4.96
C VAL A 275 -23.36 -4.09 4.05
N TYR A 276 -24.55 -3.51 4.08
CA TYR A 276 -25.64 -3.82 3.15
C TYR A 276 -26.13 -2.52 2.51
N ASN A 277 -26.59 -2.61 1.26
CA ASN A 277 -27.19 -1.49 0.54
C ASN A 277 -28.72 -1.49 0.76
N ASN A 278 -29.28 -0.36 1.18
CA ASN A 278 -30.71 -0.14 1.36
C ASN A 278 -31.39 0.66 0.22
N GLY A 279 -30.63 1.08 -0.80
CA GLY A 279 -31.18 1.67 -2.03
C GLY A 279 -31.39 3.19 -2.04
N ASP A 280 -30.81 3.94 -1.10
CA ASP A 280 -30.97 5.40 -1.05
C ASP A 280 -30.18 6.14 -2.14
N ILE A 281 -30.86 6.99 -2.92
CA ILE A 281 -30.22 7.92 -3.88
C ILE A 281 -30.00 9.27 -3.21
N LEU A 282 -28.74 9.75 -3.21
CA LEU A 282 -28.38 11.08 -2.73
C LEU A 282 -28.26 12.07 -3.90
N ILE A 283 -29.06 13.13 -3.90
CA ILE A 283 -29.03 14.19 -4.94
C ILE A 283 -28.55 15.50 -4.32
N LYS A 284 -27.55 16.14 -4.94
CA LYS A 284 -27.05 17.48 -4.58
C LYS A 284 -26.92 18.34 -5.85
N PRO A 285 -27.19 19.66 -5.80
CA PRO A 285 -26.90 20.55 -6.92
C PRO A 285 -25.42 20.50 -7.30
N ARG A 286 -25.12 20.47 -8.60
CA ARG A 286 -23.76 20.62 -9.11
C ARG A 286 -23.31 22.06 -8.84
N LYS A 287 -22.20 22.21 -8.12
CA LYS A 287 -21.53 23.49 -7.85
C LYS A 287 -20.25 23.56 -8.67
#